data_AF-A0A7G5BST5-F1
#
_entry.id   AF-A0A7G5BST5-F1
#
_cell.length_a   1.000
_cell.length_b   1.000
_cell.length_c   1.000
_cell.angle_alpha   90.00
_cell.angle_beta   90.00
_cell.angle_gamma   90.00
#
_symmetry.space_group_name_H-M   'P 1'
#
loop_
_entity.id
_entity.type
_entity.pdbx_description
1 polymer ?
#
loop_
_entity_poly.entity_id
_entity_poly.type
_entity_poly.pdbx_seq_one_letter_code
_entity_poly.pdbx_strand_id
1 'polypeptide(L)'
;MVDHIRFPIGKFEQIMNPTAEERANLIDQVPEIARSLRTIVNDLTPEKLNIPYRQGGWTIKQIIHPGWSSSEIYMAQLAPHFANRI
;
A
#
# COMPACT_ATOMS: atom_id res chain seq x y z
N MET A 1 4.47 -0.59 -26.08
CA MET A 1 3.12 -0.38 -25.50
C MET A 1 3.08 -1.05 -24.13
N VAL A 2 3.35 -0.32 -23.04
CA VAL A 2 3.60 -0.92 -21.70
C VAL A 2 2.80 -0.23 -20.57
N ASP A 3 2.10 0.88 -20.84
CA ASP A 3 1.52 1.70 -19.76
C ASP A 3 0.18 1.21 -19.19
N HIS A 4 -0.61 0.44 -19.94
CA HIS A 4 -1.94 0.02 -19.49
C HIS A 4 -1.89 -0.92 -18.26
N ILE A 5 -0.83 -1.71 -18.13
CA ILE A 5 -0.64 -2.59 -16.95
C ILE A 5 -0.07 -1.79 -15.76
N ARG A 6 0.55 -0.63 -15.99
CA ARG A 6 1.05 0.21 -14.89
C ARG A 6 -0.05 1.06 -14.27
N PHE A 7 -1.00 1.49 -15.08
CA PHE A 7 -2.13 2.35 -14.70
C PHE A 7 -3.44 1.74 -15.20
N PRO A 8 -3.89 0.60 -14.63
CA PRO A 8 -5.04 -0.15 -15.14
C PRO A 8 -6.36 0.63 -15.06
N ILE A 9 -6.43 1.64 -14.18
CA ILE A 9 -7.60 2.50 -13.98
C ILE A 9 -7.33 3.96 -14.43
N GLY A 10 -6.29 4.17 -15.22
CA GLY A 10 -5.85 5.51 -15.62
C GLY A 10 -4.89 6.15 -14.62
N LYS A 11 -4.47 7.38 -14.94
CA LYS A 11 -3.60 8.19 -14.08
C LYS A 11 -4.43 8.97 -13.08
N PHE A 12 -3.79 9.38 -11.99
CA PHE A 12 -4.42 10.29 -11.04
C PHE A 12 -4.70 11.63 -11.72
N GLU A 13 -5.95 12.07 -11.60
CA GLU A 13 -6.40 13.39 -12.05
C GLU A 13 -6.67 14.25 -10.83
N GLN A 14 -6.02 15.42 -10.78
CA GLN A 14 -6.14 16.33 -9.64
C GLN A 14 -7.45 17.11 -9.68
N ILE A 15 -8.19 17.10 -8.56
CA ILE A 15 -9.36 17.96 -8.37
C ILE A 15 -8.87 19.31 -7.84
N MET A 16 -8.86 20.33 -8.69
CA MET A 16 -8.54 21.71 -8.28
C MET A 16 -9.76 22.35 -7.63
N ASN A 17 -9.71 22.54 -6.31
CA ASN A 17 -10.78 23.11 -5.47
C ASN A 17 -12.00 22.19 -5.26
N PRO A 18 -11.84 21.08 -4.53
CA PRO A 18 -12.99 20.24 -4.17
C PRO A 18 -13.96 21.01 -3.26
N THR A 19 -15.25 20.81 -3.51
CA THR A 19 -16.33 21.23 -2.61
C THR A 19 -16.18 20.60 -1.23
N ALA A 20 -16.89 21.13 -0.23
CA ALA A 20 -16.87 20.57 1.12
C ALA A 20 -17.35 19.11 1.14
N GLU A 21 -18.36 18.78 0.33
CA GLU A 21 -18.91 17.43 0.19
C GLU A 21 -17.92 16.48 -0.49
N GLU A 22 -17.32 16.88 -1.62
CA GLU A 22 -16.29 16.07 -2.29
C GLU A 22 -15.10 15.80 -1.36
N ARG A 23 -14.68 16.81 -0.59
CA ARG A 23 -13.62 16.65 0.39
C ARG A 23 -13.99 15.64 1.48
N ALA A 24 -15.21 15.72 2.03
CA ALA A 24 -15.69 14.77 3.01
C ALA A 24 -15.71 13.34 2.44
N ASN A 25 -16.27 13.17 1.23
CA ASN A 25 -16.31 11.88 0.53
C ASN A 25 -14.91 11.31 0.25
N LEU A 26 -13.93 12.15 -0.09
CA LEU A 26 -12.54 11.72 -0.29
C LEU A 26 -11.87 11.29 1.01
N ILE A 27 -12.13 11.99 2.11
CA ILE A 27 -11.62 11.63 3.45
C ILE A 27 -12.21 10.28 3.87
N ASP A 28 -13.51 10.08 3.67
CA ASP A 28 -14.20 8.85 4.06
C ASP A 28 -13.75 7.64 3.24
N GLN A 29 -13.27 7.84 2.01
CA GLN A 29 -12.70 6.75 1.20
C GLN A 29 -11.38 6.18 1.75
N VAL A 30 -10.58 6.98 2.46
CA VAL A 30 -9.27 6.54 2.99
C VAL A 30 -9.40 5.30 3.90
N PRO A 31 -10.25 5.29 4.95
CA PRO A 31 -10.42 4.10 5.78
C PRO A 31 -11.09 2.94 5.03
N GLU A 32 -11.99 3.22 4.08
CA GLU A 32 -12.64 2.19 3.24
C GLU A 32 -11.61 1.38 2.44
N ILE A 33 -10.66 2.06 1.80
CA ILE A 33 -9.59 1.42 1.02
C ILE A 33 -8.77 0.47 1.90
N ALA A 34 -8.38 0.91 3.10
CA ALA A 34 -7.61 0.08 4.01
C ALA A 34 -8.38 -1.17 4.46
N ARG A 35 -9.69 -1.04 4.69
CA ARG A 35 -10.55 -2.17 5.07
C ARG A 35 -10.71 -3.17 3.93
N SER A 36 -11.08 -2.70 2.75
CA SER A 36 -11.26 -3.55 1.57
C SER A 36 -9.97 -4.28 1.20
N LEU A 37 -8.82 -3.59 1.31
CA LEU A 37 -7.52 -4.22 1.09
C LEU A 37 -7.27 -5.36 2.08
N ARG A 38 -7.51 -5.16 3.38
CA ARG A 38 -7.33 -6.22 4.40
C ARG A 38 -8.22 -7.42 4.13
N THR A 39 -9.48 -7.20 3.79
CA THR A 39 -10.43 -8.27 3.44
C THR A 39 -9.91 -9.10 2.27
N ILE A 40 -9.52 -8.46 1.17
CA ILE A 40 -9.01 -9.15 -0.02
C ILE A 40 -7.74 -9.94 0.29
N VAL A 41 -6.81 -9.33 1.05
CA VAL A 41 -5.52 -9.94 1.36
C VAL A 41 -5.65 -11.15 2.29
N ASN A 42 -6.61 -11.13 3.22
CA ASN A 42 -6.88 -12.25 4.12
C ASN A 42 -7.30 -13.54 3.38
N ASP A 43 -7.90 -13.40 2.19
CA ASP A 43 -8.36 -14.52 1.37
C ASP A 43 -7.27 -15.06 0.41
N LEU A 44 -6.05 -14.48 0.42
CA LEU A 44 -4.96 -14.89 -0.46
C LEU A 44 -4.08 -15.97 0.18
N THR A 45 -3.77 -16.99 -0.61
CA THR A 45 -2.80 -18.02 -0.22
C THR A 45 -1.36 -17.52 -0.37
N PRO A 46 -0.37 -18.14 0.29
CA PRO A 46 1.04 -17.77 0.15
C PRO A 46 1.54 -17.79 -1.31
N GLU A 47 1.04 -18.72 -2.13
CA GLU A 47 1.41 -18.82 -3.54
C GLU A 47 0.89 -17.61 -4.32
N LYS A 48 -0.35 -17.18 -4.06
CA LYS A 48 -0.95 -15.99 -4.69
C LYS A 48 -0.20 -14.72 -4.29
N LEU A 49 0.21 -14.60 -3.04
CA LEU A 49 0.98 -13.44 -2.55
C LEU A 49 2.33 -13.27 -3.28
N ASN A 50 2.89 -14.34 -3.83
CA ASN A 50 4.15 -14.33 -4.57
C ASN A 50 3.98 -14.12 -6.08
N ILE A 51 2.75 -13.98 -6.59
CA ILE A 51 2.51 -13.69 -8.00
C ILE A 51 2.93 -12.24 -8.30
N PRO A 52 3.77 -12.00 -9.33
CA PRO A 52 4.13 -10.65 -9.76
C PRO A 52 2.95 -9.97 -10.45
N TYR A 53 2.69 -8.71 -10.09
CA TYR A 53 1.63 -7.91 -10.69
C TYR A 53 1.83 -7.68 -12.20
N ARG A 54 3.10 -7.58 -12.63
CA ARG A 54 3.50 -7.51 -14.03
C ARG A 54 4.86 -8.20 -14.22
N GLN A 55 5.21 -8.53 -15.46
CA GLN A 55 6.52 -9.09 -15.76
C GLN A 55 7.65 -8.18 -15.25
N GLY A 56 8.56 -8.73 -14.45
CA GLY A 56 9.65 -8.00 -13.80
C GLY A 56 9.21 -6.96 -12.76
N GLY A 57 7.94 -6.97 -12.35
CA GLY A 57 7.38 -6.07 -11.35
C GLY A 57 7.35 -6.68 -9.94
N TRP A 58 6.73 -5.95 -9.03
CA TRP A 58 6.56 -6.39 -7.64
C TRP A 58 5.51 -7.48 -7.51
N THR A 59 5.72 -8.39 -6.55
CA THR A 59 4.70 -9.35 -6.12
C THR A 59 3.59 -8.65 -5.34
N ILE A 60 2.44 -9.30 -5.23
CA ILE A 60 1.32 -8.80 -4.41
C ILE A 60 1.81 -8.50 -2.98
N LYS A 61 2.63 -9.39 -2.39
CA LYS A 61 3.23 -9.17 -1.06
C LYS A 61 4.08 -7.89 -1.00
N GLN A 62 4.89 -7.62 -2.01
CA GLN A 62 5.74 -6.42 -2.06
C GLN A 62 4.94 -5.13 -2.28
N ILE A 63 3.80 -5.20 -2.97
CA ILE A 63 2.88 -4.07 -3.16
C ILE A 63 2.19 -3.71 -1.83
N ILE A 64 1.75 -4.71 -1.07
CA ILE A 64 1.06 -4.50 0.22
C ILE A 64 2.07 -4.13 1.32
N HIS A 65 3.23 -4.78 1.33
CA HIS A 65 4.31 -4.59 2.30
C HIS A 65 5.58 -4.16 1.58
N PRO A 66 5.63 -2.91 1.06
CA PRO A 66 6.85 -2.38 0.49
C PRO A 66 7.95 -2.37 1.56
N GLY A 67 9.20 -2.60 1.15
CA GLY A 67 10.34 -2.88 2.03
C GLY A 67 10.65 -1.86 3.13
N TRP A 68 9.98 -0.71 3.15
CA TRP A 68 9.99 0.24 4.28
C TRP A 68 9.34 -0.35 5.55
N SER A 69 8.45 -1.33 5.42
CA SER A 69 7.91 -2.10 6.56
C SER A 69 8.96 -3.06 7.17
N SER A 70 9.93 -3.53 6.37
CA SER A 70 11.01 -4.38 6.87
C SER A 70 12.02 -3.60 7.73
N SER A 71 12.22 -2.31 7.48
CA SER A 71 13.03 -1.45 8.35
C SER A 71 12.37 -1.17 9.70
N GLU A 72 11.04 -1.07 9.79
CA GLU A 72 10.37 -0.90 11.09
C GLU A 72 10.45 -2.16 11.96
N ILE A 73 10.40 -3.36 11.38
CA ILE A 73 10.63 -4.60 12.14
C ILE A 73 12.08 -4.66 12.66
N TYR A 74 13.06 -4.25 11.84
CA TYR A 74 14.46 -4.15 12.24
C TYR A 74 14.69 -3.07 13.31
N MET A 75 14.03 -1.92 13.22
CA MET A 75 14.17 -0.83 14.20
C MET A 75 13.40 -1.11 15.50
N ALA A 76 12.23 -1.77 15.44
CA ALA A 76 11.46 -2.17 16.62
C ALA A 76 12.19 -3.25 17.44
N GLN A 77 12.95 -4.14 16.80
CA GLN A 77 13.81 -5.11 17.48
C GLN A 77 15.06 -4.47 18.12
N LEU A 78 15.52 -3.32 17.61
CA LEU A 78 16.68 -2.59 18.12
C LEU A 78 16.35 -1.49 19.13
N ALA A 79 15.06 -1.18 19.35
CA ALA A 79 14.60 -0.17 20.31
C ALA A 79 15.17 -0.34 21.75
N PRO A 80 15.35 -1.55 22.31
CA PRO A 80 15.97 -1.71 23.63
C PRO A 80 17.46 -1.31 23.68
N HIS A 81 18.15 -1.29 22.55
CA HIS A 81 19.60 -1.01 22.49
C HIS A 81 19.94 0.47 22.41
N PHE A 82 18.99 1.33 22.02
CA PHE A 82 19.19 2.78 21.94
C PHE A 82 18.80 3.53 23.23
N ALA A 83 18.03 2.89 24.12
CA ALA A 83 17.60 3.50 25.38
C ALA A 83 18.73 3.67 26.42
N ASN A 84 19.93 3.13 26.19
CA ASN A 84 21.06 3.14 27.13
C ASN A 84 22.25 4.03 26.68
N ARG A 85 22.04 5.01 25.81
CA ARG A 85 23.07 6.01 25.45
C ARG A 85 22.58 7.46 25.53
N ILE A 86 21.90 7.81 26.62
CA ILE A 86 21.77 9.21 27.07
C ILE A 86 22.12 9.29 28.54
#